data_AF-A0A919FG19-F1
#
_entry.id   AF-A0A919FG19-F1
#
_cell.length_a   1.000
_cell.length_b   1.000
_cell.length_c   1.000
_cell.angle_alpha   90.00
_cell.angle_beta   90.00
_cell.angle_gamma   90.00
#
_symmetry.space_group_name_H-M   'P 1'
#
loop_
_entity.id
_entity.type
_entity.pdbx_description
1 polymer ?
#
loop_
_entity_poly.entity_id
_entity_poly.type
_entity_poly.pdbx_seq_one_letter_code
_entity_poly.pdbx_strand_id
1 'polypeptide(L)'
;MNREAVQPTSVAPTAPVAPPADDPPPAVAPPAVRTAAARPPAAPLRAASPPAAASPVAGSPVVSPPAVGSPVVLPPLASHRSLPPHPGRAAAGSAPATGGFAERPTVEELRLTSFKSYRRATLGLSPLTVLYGPSGVGKSNALDALAVLSRLALGEDIADSLDGLPGTAGPLAAPVRGGLLGCVPHGRNAVILGCTVRSVAGPVRLEVVVRTDGPVRIARERLTLDGQVLVETGEQDVRNRRINVTWHNDTRQGDIRAPFPSASLITSQLPLRVAGSSPGERKVLAASEHLLTALREVFPLHPVPALMRDWTPADPQARLLGTAANISALLGRLKNECGRRYGHLLKVVQSAAPHPLLGLDVARRGTGAEERVLAVFDEGVLGRTGADQASDGMLRHLAFAAVLLTGAGVLDVDPAAEVPPAHRQLTVLAEDLGAGLGGEQTASLLRLAREVCGRRDVRLLAALQDPAAAREALGEAGGPAGPDLVECRRDPATGHSVLRPESARVPAQFARGPEDGERPGEGAATVAGTGAVDLGR
;
A
#
# COMPACT_ATOMS: atom_id res chain seq x y z
N MET A 1 -16.83 77.95 45.55
CA MET A 1 -15.36 77.98 45.39
C MET A 1 -14.75 77.60 46.73
N ASN A 2 -13.59 76.92 46.70
CA ASN A 2 -12.95 76.12 47.76
C ASN A 2 -13.50 74.70 47.89
N ARG A 3 -12.73 73.67 48.29
CA ARG A 3 -11.34 73.22 48.10
C ARG A 3 -11.29 71.87 48.85
N GLU A 4 -10.36 71.01 48.46
CA GLU A 4 -9.79 69.90 49.25
C GLU A 4 -10.52 68.55 49.32
N ALA A 5 -9.66 67.54 49.15
CA ALA A 5 -9.93 66.12 49.07
C ALA A 5 -9.52 65.46 50.39
N VAL A 6 -10.32 64.49 50.88
CA VAL A 6 -9.92 63.45 51.84
C VAL A 6 -10.81 62.20 51.62
N GLN A 7 -10.16 61.04 51.41
CA GLN A 7 -10.70 59.66 51.47
C GLN A 7 -10.57 59.12 52.93
N PRO A 8 -10.93 57.86 53.28
CA PRO A 8 -11.96 56.91 52.81
C PRO A 8 -12.73 56.23 53.99
N THR A 9 -13.75 55.41 53.73
CA THR A 9 -13.97 54.14 54.49
C THR A 9 -14.95 53.17 53.79
N SER A 10 -14.59 51.90 53.90
CA SER A 10 -15.20 50.65 53.43
C SER A 10 -16.67 50.40 53.84
N VAL A 11 -17.50 49.88 52.92
CA VAL A 11 -18.70 49.08 53.21
C VAL A 11 -18.89 47.98 52.15
N ALA A 12 -19.20 46.77 52.63
CA ALA A 12 -19.37 45.51 51.92
C ALA A 12 -20.63 45.44 51.00
N PRO A 13 -20.66 44.52 50.01
CA PRO A 13 -21.73 44.45 49.02
C PRO A 13 -22.96 43.65 49.48
N THR A 14 -24.14 44.23 49.30
CA THR A 14 -25.46 43.62 49.43
C THR A 14 -25.88 42.83 48.19
N ALA A 15 -26.48 41.67 48.44
CA ALA A 15 -26.96 40.67 47.47
C ALA A 15 -28.16 41.16 46.61
N PRO A 16 -28.29 40.68 45.36
CA PRO A 16 -29.49 40.86 44.56
C PRO A 16 -30.52 39.72 44.71
N VAL A 17 -31.78 40.13 44.60
CA VAL A 17 -33.04 39.39 44.77
C VAL A 17 -33.30 38.40 43.63
N ALA A 18 -33.88 37.24 43.97
CA ALA A 18 -34.22 36.13 43.10
C ALA A 18 -35.54 36.32 42.30
N PRO A 19 -35.63 35.81 41.05
CA PRO A 19 -36.89 35.46 40.39
C PRO A 19 -37.24 33.96 40.53
N PRO A 20 -38.49 33.56 40.24
CA PRO A 20 -39.14 32.37 40.81
C PRO A 20 -38.83 31.05 40.10
N ALA A 21 -39.12 29.97 40.83
CA ALA A 21 -38.93 28.58 40.48
C ALA A 21 -39.85 28.09 39.35
N ASP A 22 -39.25 27.38 38.40
CA ASP A 22 -39.92 26.42 37.52
C ASP A 22 -39.16 25.08 37.57
N ASP A 23 -39.95 24.01 37.53
CA ASP A 23 -39.61 22.63 37.89
C ASP A 23 -38.42 22.01 37.14
N PRO A 24 -37.65 21.11 37.79
CA PRO A 24 -36.59 20.36 37.15
C PRO A 24 -37.14 19.30 36.18
N PRO A 25 -36.50 19.10 35.00
CA PRO A 25 -36.83 17.98 34.12
C PRO A 25 -36.46 16.63 34.79
N PRO A 26 -37.13 15.52 34.43
CA PRO A 26 -36.96 14.24 35.09
C PRO A 26 -35.55 13.69 34.88
N ALA A 27 -34.97 13.17 35.98
CA ALA A 27 -33.70 12.46 35.96
C ALA A 27 -33.76 11.22 35.05
N VAL A 28 -32.97 11.23 33.98
CA VAL A 28 -32.72 10.05 33.16
C VAL A 28 -31.73 9.17 33.91
N ALA A 29 -32.21 8.01 34.38
CA ALA A 29 -31.43 7.00 35.06
C ALA A 29 -30.32 6.42 34.14
N PRO A 30 -29.15 6.07 34.68
CA PRO A 30 -28.08 5.43 33.91
C PRO A 30 -28.48 4.00 33.48
N PRO A 31 -28.00 3.51 32.32
CA PRO A 31 -28.34 2.17 31.84
C PRO A 31 -27.74 1.10 32.77
N ALA A 32 -28.59 0.16 33.18
CA ALA A 32 -28.24 -0.99 33.99
C ALA A 32 -27.26 -1.93 33.26
N VAL A 33 -26.12 -2.19 33.91
CA VAL A 33 -25.19 -3.26 33.59
C VAL A 33 -25.90 -4.60 33.79
N ARG A 34 -26.14 -5.34 32.70
CA ARG A 34 -26.53 -6.76 32.78
C ARG A 34 -25.28 -7.62 32.80
N THR A 35 -24.93 -8.09 34.00
CA THR A 35 -24.04 -9.22 34.25
C THR A 35 -24.66 -10.51 33.70
N ALA A 36 -23.99 -11.19 32.77
CA ALA A 36 -24.37 -12.52 32.33
C ALA A 36 -23.94 -13.56 33.38
N ALA A 37 -24.94 -14.12 34.08
CA ALA A 37 -24.75 -15.20 35.04
C ALA A 37 -24.64 -16.57 34.35
N ALA A 38 -23.87 -17.44 34.99
CA ALA A 38 -23.47 -18.79 34.59
C ALA A 38 -24.63 -19.75 34.28
N ARG A 39 -24.42 -20.63 33.30
CA ARG A 39 -25.25 -21.82 33.02
C ARG A 39 -24.67 -23.06 33.75
N PRO A 40 -25.49 -23.90 34.41
CA PRO A 40 -25.06 -25.16 35.02
C PRO A 40 -25.03 -26.34 34.02
N PRO A 41 -24.43 -27.50 34.39
CA PRO A 41 -23.85 -28.46 33.45
C PRO A 41 -24.84 -29.52 32.95
N ALA A 42 -24.59 -30.03 31.74
CA ALA A 42 -25.28 -31.18 31.17
C ALA A 42 -24.41 -32.44 31.30
N ALA A 43 -25.02 -33.54 31.76
CA ALA A 43 -24.46 -34.89 31.77
C ALA A 43 -25.60 -35.90 31.46
N PRO A 44 -25.32 -37.18 31.15
CA PRO A 44 -25.28 -37.69 29.78
C PRO A 44 -26.29 -38.83 29.55
N LEU A 45 -26.70 -39.10 28.30
CA LEU A 45 -27.41 -40.34 27.97
C LEU A 45 -26.97 -40.98 26.64
N ARG A 46 -26.97 -42.31 26.70
CA ARG A 46 -26.32 -43.32 25.87
C ARG A 46 -26.95 -43.55 24.48
N ALA A 47 -26.08 -43.97 23.57
CA ALA A 47 -26.15 -45.05 22.57
C ALA A 47 -27.53 -45.61 22.13
N ALA A 48 -27.74 -45.62 20.80
CA ALA A 48 -28.44 -46.69 20.11
C ALA A 48 -27.97 -46.81 18.64
N SER A 49 -27.64 -48.05 18.24
CA SER A 49 -27.21 -48.52 16.93
C SER A 49 -28.42 -48.70 15.95
N PRO A 50 -28.21 -49.04 14.67
CA PRO A 50 -29.11 -48.72 13.55
C PRO A 50 -30.14 -49.83 13.25
N PRO A 51 -31.09 -49.62 12.32
CA PRO A 51 -31.78 -50.72 11.67
C PRO A 51 -31.29 -50.97 10.24
N ALA A 52 -31.18 -52.25 9.92
CA ALA A 52 -30.93 -52.81 8.60
C ALA A 52 -32.20 -53.47 8.03
N ALA A 53 -32.28 -53.44 6.69
CA ALA A 53 -32.86 -54.42 5.76
C ALA A 53 -34.39 -54.68 5.70
N ALA A 54 -34.96 -54.45 4.50
CA ALA A 54 -35.65 -55.49 3.70
C ALA A 54 -35.93 -54.99 2.24
N SER A 55 -35.36 -55.68 1.26
CA SER A 55 -35.71 -55.68 -0.20
C SER A 55 -36.86 -56.70 -0.46
N PRO A 56 -37.23 -57.17 -1.69
CA PRO A 56 -36.78 -56.89 -3.08
C PRO A 56 -37.93 -56.86 -4.14
N VAL A 57 -37.62 -56.74 -5.45
CA VAL A 57 -38.02 -57.68 -6.54
C VAL A 57 -37.67 -57.15 -7.96
N ALA A 58 -36.91 -58.00 -8.69
CA ALA A 58 -36.79 -58.28 -10.14
C ALA A 58 -36.50 -57.14 -11.17
N GLY A 59 -35.62 -57.31 -12.17
CA GLY A 59 -34.96 -58.52 -12.69
C GLY A 59 -33.79 -58.26 -13.66
N SER A 60 -32.92 -59.28 -13.67
CA SER A 60 -31.66 -59.64 -14.37
C SER A 60 -31.60 -59.51 -15.92
N PRO A 61 -30.45 -59.78 -16.63
CA PRO A 61 -29.29 -60.54 -16.16
C PRO A 61 -27.86 -60.07 -16.50
N VAL A 62 -26.98 -60.76 -15.78
CA VAL A 62 -25.51 -60.81 -15.74
C VAL A 62 -24.94 -61.61 -16.91
N VAL A 63 -23.78 -61.19 -17.44
CA VAL A 63 -22.76 -62.08 -18.00
C VAL A 63 -21.38 -61.64 -17.47
N SER A 64 -20.65 -62.60 -16.89
CA SER A 64 -19.29 -62.50 -16.34
C SER A 64 -18.22 -62.69 -17.44
N PRO A 65 -16.92 -62.42 -17.17
CA PRO A 65 -15.97 -61.86 -18.14
C PRO A 65 -15.08 -62.90 -18.82
N PRO A 66 -14.25 -62.47 -19.80
CA PRO A 66 -12.94 -63.07 -20.03
C PRO A 66 -11.79 -62.08 -19.84
N ALA A 67 -10.62 -62.67 -19.70
CA ALA A 67 -9.39 -62.11 -19.15
C ALA A 67 -8.42 -61.56 -20.22
N VAL A 68 -7.51 -60.69 -19.75
CA VAL A 68 -6.12 -60.41 -20.22
C VAL A 68 -5.92 -59.89 -21.65
N GLY A 69 -5.46 -58.63 -21.73
CA GLY A 69 -4.80 -58.03 -22.89
C GLY A 69 -3.95 -56.82 -22.46
N SER A 70 -2.66 -56.85 -22.80
CA SER A 70 -1.55 -56.04 -22.31
C SER A 70 -1.65 -54.51 -22.49
N PRO A 71 -1.05 -53.70 -21.61
CA PRO A 71 -0.82 -52.27 -21.86
C PRO A 71 0.42 -52.04 -22.72
N VAL A 72 0.25 -51.21 -23.77
CA VAL A 72 1.30 -50.77 -24.69
C VAL A 72 2.25 -49.80 -23.96
N VAL A 73 3.53 -50.17 -23.91
CA VAL A 73 4.66 -49.39 -23.39
C VAL A 73 5.32 -48.64 -24.54
N LEU A 74 5.43 -47.31 -24.43
CA LEU A 74 6.31 -46.50 -25.27
C LEU A 74 7.64 -46.21 -24.52
N PRO A 75 8.80 -46.30 -25.19
CA PRO A 75 10.12 -46.32 -24.54
C PRO A 75 10.68 -44.93 -24.19
N PRO A 76 11.72 -44.87 -23.32
CA PRO A 76 12.27 -43.63 -22.78
C PRO A 76 13.33 -43.00 -23.70
N LEU A 77 13.37 -41.67 -23.79
CA LEU A 77 14.45 -40.95 -24.44
C LEU A 77 15.53 -40.54 -23.43
N ALA A 78 16.73 -41.06 -23.67
CA ALA A 78 17.93 -40.86 -22.89
C ALA A 78 18.71 -39.61 -23.33
N SER A 79 19.30 -38.93 -22.34
CA SER A 79 20.64 -38.34 -22.26
C SER A 79 21.18 -37.41 -23.37
N HIS A 80 21.60 -36.23 -22.89
CA HIS A 80 22.56 -35.30 -23.48
C HIS A 80 23.62 -35.91 -24.42
N ARG A 81 23.76 -35.32 -25.61
CA ARG A 81 25.03 -35.23 -26.35
C ARG A 81 25.13 -33.93 -27.15
N SER A 82 26.32 -33.36 -27.07
CA SER A 82 26.82 -32.10 -27.61
C SER A 82 27.28 -32.22 -29.09
N LEU A 83 27.55 -31.06 -29.71
CA LEU A 83 28.34 -30.74 -30.95
C LEU A 83 27.52 -30.36 -32.19
N PRO A 84 28.02 -29.58 -33.19
CA PRO A 84 29.35 -28.93 -33.38
C PRO A 84 29.29 -27.41 -33.77
N PRO A 85 30.44 -26.72 -34.03
CA PRO A 85 30.53 -25.28 -34.27
C PRO A 85 30.65 -24.84 -35.76
N HIS A 86 30.46 -23.52 -35.99
CA HIS A 86 30.87 -22.66 -37.13
C HIS A 86 29.89 -22.46 -38.32
N PRO A 87 29.97 -21.36 -39.12
CA PRO A 87 31.02 -20.33 -39.19
C PRO A 87 30.55 -18.84 -39.26
N GLY A 88 31.52 -17.93 -39.12
CA GLY A 88 31.65 -16.80 -40.06
C GLY A 88 30.81 -15.55 -39.84
N ARG A 89 31.28 -14.67 -38.96
CA ARG A 89 30.85 -13.28 -38.83
C ARG A 89 31.30 -12.47 -40.06
N ALA A 90 30.35 -11.86 -40.78
CA ALA A 90 30.59 -10.72 -41.65
C ALA A 90 29.82 -9.51 -41.08
N ALA A 91 30.54 -8.43 -40.81
CA ALA A 91 30.03 -7.21 -40.21
C ALA A 91 29.64 -6.20 -41.29
N ALA A 92 28.50 -5.52 -41.14
CA ALA A 92 28.34 -4.06 -41.33
C ALA A 92 26.86 -3.65 -41.16
N GLY A 93 26.62 -2.64 -40.33
CA GLY A 93 25.31 -2.01 -40.13
C GLY A 93 25.01 -1.74 -38.66
N SER A 94 25.77 -0.82 -38.05
CA SER A 94 25.57 -0.38 -36.66
C SER A 94 24.26 0.40 -36.52
N ALA A 95 23.22 -0.26 -36.03
CA ALA A 95 22.09 0.37 -35.34
C ALA A 95 22.22 0.02 -33.85
N PRO A 96 21.98 0.96 -32.92
CA PRO A 96 22.11 0.67 -31.50
C PRO A 96 21.08 -0.39 -31.14
N ALA A 97 21.56 -1.56 -30.70
CA ALA A 97 20.72 -2.58 -30.10
C ALA A 97 20.22 -2.07 -28.74
N THR A 98 19.09 -1.37 -28.74
CA THR A 98 18.28 -1.22 -27.53
C THR A 98 17.68 -2.58 -27.19
N GLY A 99 18.39 -3.35 -26.37
CA GLY A 99 17.84 -4.49 -25.66
C GLY A 99 16.77 -4.01 -24.68
N GLY A 100 15.55 -3.77 -25.18
CA GLY A 100 14.42 -3.36 -24.38
C GLY A 100 13.80 -4.57 -23.71
N PHE A 101 14.01 -4.73 -22.40
CA PHE A 101 13.04 -5.45 -21.58
C PHE A 101 11.67 -4.80 -21.85
N ALA A 102 10.67 -5.60 -22.25
CA ALA A 102 9.32 -5.09 -22.48
C ALA A 102 8.87 -4.30 -21.25
N GLU A 103 8.61 -3.00 -21.45
CA GLU A 103 8.40 -2.07 -20.35
C GLU A 103 7.08 -2.41 -19.62
N ARG A 104 7.20 -2.86 -18.36
CA ARG A 104 6.05 -3.20 -17.53
C ARG A 104 5.19 -1.96 -17.30
N PRO A 105 3.84 -2.04 -17.39
CA PRO A 105 2.98 -0.95 -16.99
C PRO A 105 3.22 -0.60 -15.51
N THR A 106 3.55 0.66 -15.23
CA THR A 106 3.84 1.09 -13.86
C THR A 106 3.24 2.45 -13.54
N VAL A 107 2.65 2.61 -12.36
CA VAL A 107 2.20 3.91 -11.85
C VAL A 107 3.41 4.79 -11.56
N GLU A 108 3.47 5.97 -12.17
CA GLU A 108 4.54 6.97 -12.00
C GLU A 108 4.07 8.25 -11.33
N GLU A 109 2.77 8.50 -11.33
CA GLU A 109 2.20 9.69 -10.72
C GLU A 109 0.86 9.36 -10.09
N LEU A 110 0.62 9.89 -8.89
CA LEU A 110 -0.66 9.87 -8.21
C LEU A 110 -1.14 11.31 -8.01
N ARG A 111 -2.35 11.61 -8.50
CA ARG A 111 -3.00 12.92 -8.39
C ARG A 111 -4.11 12.87 -7.33
N LEU A 112 -3.93 13.69 -6.31
CA LEU A 112 -4.78 13.82 -5.13
C LEU A 112 -5.56 15.15 -5.22
N THR A 113 -6.42 15.25 -6.22
CA THR A 113 -7.15 16.51 -6.52
C THR A 113 -8.10 16.88 -5.39
N SER A 114 -8.87 15.91 -4.89
CA SER A 114 -9.78 16.07 -3.74
C SER A 114 -9.98 14.72 -3.04
N PHE A 115 -9.11 14.41 -2.08
CA PHE A 115 -9.15 13.14 -1.34
C PHE A 115 -8.69 13.34 0.10
N LYS A 116 -9.50 12.92 1.09
CA LYS A 116 -9.21 13.12 2.52
C LYS A 116 -8.66 14.54 2.81
N SER A 117 -7.43 14.62 3.32
CA SER A 117 -6.74 15.87 3.66
C SER A 117 -6.06 16.59 2.49
N TYR A 118 -5.99 15.99 1.30
CA TYR A 118 -5.31 16.55 0.13
C TYR A 118 -6.21 17.41 -0.75
N ARG A 119 -5.62 18.47 -1.31
CA ARG A 119 -6.21 19.28 -2.38
C ARG A 119 -5.14 19.60 -3.41
N ARG A 120 -5.42 19.29 -4.68
CA ARG A 120 -4.53 19.58 -5.83
C ARG A 120 -3.07 19.20 -5.58
N ALA A 121 -2.84 18.06 -4.93
CA ALA A 121 -1.50 17.54 -4.69
C ALA A 121 -1.16 16.46 -5.73
N THR A 122 0.12 16.40 -6.09
CA THR A 122 0.65 15.39 -7.01
C THR A 122 1.83 14.71 -6.32
N LEU A 123 1.84 13.39 -6.34
CA LEU A 123 2.92 12.56 -5.84
C LEU A 123 3.58 11.84 -7.02
N GLY A 124 4.83 12.18 -7.31
CA GLY A 124 5.67 11.37 -8.19
C GLY A 124 6.02 10.05 -7.53
N LEU A 125 6.02 8.96 -8.29
CA LEU A 125 6.36 7.63 -7.85
C LEU A 125 7.57 7.12 -8.63
N SER A 126 8.69 7.00 -7.92
CA SER A 126 9.89 6.30 -8.36
C SER A 126 9.84 4.81 -7.95
N PRO A 127 10.79 3.96 -8.39
CA PRO A 127 10.83 2.56 -7.96
C PRO A 127 10.84 2.42 -6.43
N LEU A 128 11.54 3.32 -5.73
CA LEU A 128 11.50 3.49 -4.28
C LEU A 128 11.14 4.94 -3.96
N THR A 129 9.96 5.15 -3.37
CA THR A 129 9.47 6.46 -2.90
C THR A 129 9.22 6.40 -1.41
N VAL A 130 9.71 7.38 -0.66
CA VAL A 130 9.59 7.43 0.80
C VAL A 130 8.97 8.76 1.20
N LEU A 131 7.75 8.69 1.74
CA LEU A 131 7.06 9.82 2.36
C LEU A 131 7.52 9.94 3.81
N TYR A 132 8.02 11.10 4.22
CA TYR A 132 8.39 11.35 5.62
C TYR A 132 7.67 12.55 6.22
N GLY A 133 7.60 12.62 7.54
CA GLY A 133 7.01 13.73 8.27
C GLY A 133 6.24 13.28 9.52
N PRO A 134 5.83 14.20 10.41
CA PRO A 134 5.15 13.85 11.65
C PRO A 134 3.86 13.04 11.47
N SER A 135 3.38 12.40 12.54
CA SER A 135 2.06 11.74 12.54
C SER A 135 0.94 12.75 12.27
N GLY A 136 -0.11 12.33 11.56
CA GLY A 136 -1.27 13.17 11.26
C GLY A 136 -1.12 14.15 10.09
N VAL A 137 0.05 14.21 9.43
CA VAL A 137 0.26 15.12 8.28
C VAL A 137 -0.33 14.63 6.95
N GLY A 138 -0.77 13.37 6.88
CA GLY A 138 -1.46 12.80 5.70
C GLY A 138 -0.68 11.76 4.89
N LYS A 139 0.47 11.26 5.37
CA LYS A 139 1.23 10.18 4.70
C LYS A 139 0.36 8.96 4.38
N SER A 140 -0.32 8.43 5.40
CA SER A 140 -1.26 7.31 5.27
C SER A 140 -2.43 7.62 4.34
N ASN A 141 -2.82 8.90 4.17
CA ASN A 141 -3.85 9.27 3.21
C ASN A 141 -3.32 9.20 1.76
N ALA A 142 -2.01 9.40 1.53
CA ALA A 142 -1.43 9.21 0.19
C ALA A 142 -1.36 7.72 -0.19
N LEU A 143 -0.99 6.86 0.77
CA LEU A 143 -1.01 5.40 0.57
C LEU A 143 -2.45 4.91 0.30
N ASP A 144 -3.43 5.36 1.09
CA ASP A 144 -4.84 5.01 0.88
C ASP A 144 -5.35 5.40 -0.51
N ALA A 145 -4.91 6.53 -1.07
CA ALA A 145 -5.37 6.95 -2.39
C ALA A 145 -4.97 5.98 -3.51
N LEU A 146 -3.74 5.44 -3.45
CA LEU A 146 -3.31 4.42 -4.40
C LEU A 146 -4.02 3.09 -4.13
N ALA A 147 -4.25 2.73 -2.86
CA ALA A 147 -5.06 1.56 -2.50
C ALA A 147 -6.51 1.68 -3.02
N VAL A 148 -7.11 2.87 -2.94
CA VAL A 148 -8.46 3.15 -3.48
C VAL A 148 -8.49 2.95 -5.00
N LEU A 149 -7.52 3.51 -5.74
CA LEU A 149 -7.45 3.30 -7.19
C LEU A 149 -7.24 1.82 -7.55
N SER A 150 -6.41 1.11 -6.79
CA SER A 150 -6.21 -0.33 -6.95
C SER A 150 -7.50 -1.11 -6.77
N ARG A 151 -8.27 -0.80 -5.71
CA ARG A 151 -9.53 -1.48 -5.41
C ARG A 151 -10.62 -1.18 -6.43
N LEU A 152 -10.72 0.06 -6.91
CA LEU A 152 -11.62 0.42 -8.01
C LEU A 152 -11.27 -0.32 -9.32
N ALA A 153 -9.98 -0.59 -9.57
CA ALA A 153 -9.53 -1.32 -10.75
C ALA A 153 -9.93 -2.80 -10.75
N LEU A 154 -10.37 -3.37 -9.61
CA LEU A 154 -10.93 -4.72 -9.55
C LEU A 154 -12.32 -4.81 -10.21
N GLY A 155 -12.99 -3.67 -10.39
CA GLY A 155 -14.24 -3.57 -11.13
C GLY A 155 -15.51 -3.91 -10.35
N GLU A 156 -15.40 -4.16 -9.04
CA GLU A 156 -16.54 -4.26 -8.14
C GLU A 156 -17.27 -2.91 -7.98
N ASP A 157 -18.48 -2.95 -7.43
CA ASP A 157 -19.22 -1.74 -7.07
C ASP A 157 -18.39 -0.88 -6.10
N ILE A 158 -18.48 0.45 -6.23
CA ILE A 158 -17.64 1.40 -5.49
C ILE A 158 -17.84 1.25 -3.97
N ALA A 159 -19.07 0.99 -3.53
CA ALA A 159 -19.36 0.77 -2.11
C ALA A 159 -18.60 -0.45 -1.58
N ASP A 160 -18.77 -1.60 -2.22
CA ASP A 160 -18.09 -2.86 -1.87
C ASP A 160 -16.57 -2.73 -1.98
N SER A 161 -16.12 -2.05 -3.04
CA SER A 161 -14.71 -1.73 -3.25
C SER A 161 -14.12 -0.94 -2.09
N LEU A 162 -14.86 -0.07 -1.38
CA LEU A 162 -14.27 0.81 -0.36
C LEU A 162 -14.67 0.46 1.08
N ASP A 163 -15.89 -0.05 1.28
CA ASP A 163 -16.43 -0.52 2.57
C ASP A 163 -16.09 -1.99 2.84
N GLY A 164 -15.54 -2.69 1.84
CA GLY A 164 -15.10 -4.08 1.94
C GLY A 164 -16.23 -5.09 1.79
N LEU A 165 -15.85 -6.35 1.62
CA LEU A 165 -16.73 -7.49 1.43
C LEU A 165 -16.54 -8.50 2.59
N PRO A 166 -17.30 -8.37 3.69
CA PRO A 166 -17.19 -9.27 4.83
C PRO A 166 -17.39 -10.74 4.45
N GLY A 167 -16.58 -11.63 5.02
CA GLY A 167 -16.66 -13.08 4.76
C GLY A 167 -16.02 -13.55 3.46
N THR A 168 -15.45 -12.63 2.67
CA THR A 168 -14.61 -12.97 1.51
C THR A 168 -13.13 -12.97 1.88
N ALA A 169 -12.33 -13.71 1.12
CA ALA A 169 -10.88 -13.58 1.13
C ALA A 169 -10.44 -12.65 -0.01
N GLY A 170 -9.24 -12.08 0.08
CA GLY A 170 -8.69 -11.23 -0.96
C GLY A 170 -8.61 -9.75 -0.58
N PRO A 171 -8.14 -8.91 -1.52
CA PRO A 171 -7.82 -7.50 -1.27
C PRO A 171 -9.03 -6.64 -0.88
N LEU A 172 -10.26 -7.14 -1.07
CA LEU A 172 -11.50 -6.45 -0.71
C LEU A 172 -12.11 -6.91 0.61
N ALA A 173 -11.54 -7.93 1.29
CA ALA A 173 -12.10 -8.48 2.51
C ALA A 173 -12.29 -7.44 3.63
N ALA A 174 -11.35 -6.50 3.74
CA ALA A 174 -11.41 -5.39 4.70
C ALA A 174 -11.73 -4.06 4.00
N PRO A 175 -12.36 -3.09 4.70
CA PRO A 175 -12.57 -1.74 4.19
C PRO A 175 -11.25 -0.96 4.05
N VAL A 176 -11.25 0.05 3.19
CA VAL A 176 -10.27 1.14 3.26
C VAL A 176 -10.46 1.89 4.58
N ARG A 177 -9.42 2.53 5.12
CA ARG A 177 -9.51 3.29 6.39
C ARG A 177 -10.66 4.32 6.32
N GLY A 178 -11.71 4.08 7.10
CA GLY A 178 -12.92 4.89 7.18
C GLY A 178 -14.00 4.59 6.14
N GLY A 179 -13.84 3.54 5.32
CA GLY A 179 -14.76 3.18 4.25
C GLY A 179 -14.85 4.24 3.15
N LEU A 180 -15.91 4.15 2.35
CA LEU A 180 -16.24 5.13 1.30
C LEU A 180 -16.36 6.54 1.88
N LEU A 181 -17.12 6.71 2.96
CA LEU A 181 -17.34 8.03 3.55
C LEU A 181 -16.06 8.65 4.11
N GLY A 182 -15.15 7.82 4.63
CA GLY A 182 -13.84 8.27 5.11
C GLY A 182 -12.89 8.71 4.00
N CYS A 183 -13.16 8.35 2.74
CA CYS A 183 -12.41 8.83 1.58
C CYS A 183 -12.82 10.27 1.18
N VAL A 184 -14.08 10.64 1.45
CA VAL A 184 -14.64 11.94 1.11
C VAL A 184 -14.03 13.01 2.02
N PRO A 185 -13.47 14.10 1.46
CA PRO A 185 -13.01 15.18 2.30
C PRO A 185 -14.14 15.84 3.10
N HIS A 186 -13.85 16.30 4.31
CA HIS A 186 -14.82 17.00 5.15
C HIS A 186 -15.49 18.18 4.41
N GLY A 187 -16.82 18.28 4.55
CA GLY A 187 -17.63 19.30 3.90
C GLY A 187 -17.77 19.15 2.39
N ARG A 188 -17.39 18.00 1.83
CA ARG A 188 -17.52 17.67 0.40
C ARG A 188 -18.36 16.41 0.22
N ASN A 189 -18.69 16.15 -1.02
CA ASN A 189 -19.55 15.05 -1.46
C ASN A 189 -18.96 14.32 -2.68
N ALA A 190 -17.67 14.50 -2.93
CA ALA A 190 -16.97 13.89 -4.04
C ALA A 190 -15.51 13.58 -3.70
N VAL A 191 -15.05 12.45 -4.22
CA VAL A 191 -13.65 12.04 -4.25
C VAL A 191 -13.13 12.25 -5.67
N ILE A 192 -11.99 12.93 -5.80
CA ILE A 192 -11.33 13.16 -7.08
C ILE A 192 -9.89 12.65 -6.97
N LEU A 193 -9.61 11.60 -7.73
CA LEU A 193 -8.31 10.94 -7.79
C LEU A 193 -7.89 10.78 -9.25
N GLY A 194 -6.60 10.59 -9.46
CA GLY A 194 -6.08 10.20 -10.76
C GLY A 194 -4.70 9.60 -10.65
N CYS A 195 -4.25 8.96 -11.72
CA CYS A 195 -2.87 8.47 -11.80
C CYS A 195 -2.34 8.54 -13.23
N THR A 196 -1.02 8.50 -13.37
CA THR A 196 -0.33 8.28 -14.64
C THR A 196 0.37 6.93 -14.58
N VAL A 197 0.09 6.07 -15.55
CA VAL A 197 0.75 4.80 -15.76
C VAL A 197 1.63 4.93 -17.00
N ARG A 198 2.93 4.66 -16.83
CA ARG A 198 3.83 4.47 -17.95
C ARG A 198 3.46 3.18 -18.66
N SER A 199 3.40 3.24 -19.98
CA SER A 199 3.17 2.07 -20.83
C SER A 199 4.01 2.17 -22.09
N VAL A 200 4.18 1.04 -22.78
CA VAL A 200 4.91 0.97 -24.07
C VAL A 200 4.30 1.88 -25.13
N ALA A 201 3.00 2.14 -25.06
CA ALA A 201 2.28 3.01 -26.01
C ALA A 201 2.35 4.50 -25.65
N GLY A 202 3.02 4.87 -24.55
CA GLY A 202 3.03 6.21 -23.97
C GLY A 202 2.32 6.29 -22.62
N PRO A 203 2.31 7.47 -21.97
CA PRO A 203 1.72 7.65 -20.66
C PRO A 203 0.19 7.57 -20.73
N VAL A 204 -0.39 6.64 -19.97
CA VAL A 204 -1.84 6.50 -19.76
C VAL A 204 -2.23 7.30 -18.53
N ARG A 205 -3.15 8.25 -18.64
CA ARG A 205 -3.65 9.04 -17.50
C ARG A 205 -5.11 8.71 -17.24
N LEU A 206 -5.42 8.37 -15.99
CA LEU A 206 -6.76 8.22 -15.45
C LEU A 206 -7.10 9.44 -14.58
N GLU A 207 -8.28 10.00 -14.76
CA GLU A 207 -8.93 10.89 -13.80
C GLU A 207 -10.31 10.34 -13.48
N VAL A 208 -10.64 10.21 -12.19
CA VAL A 208 -11.91 9.67 -11.72
C VAL A 208 -12.51 10.57 -10.65
N VAL A 209 -13.81 10.83 -10.79
CA VAL A 209 -14.64 11.58 -9.84
C VAL A 209 -15.74 10.65 -9.36
N VAL A 210 -15.71 10.31 -8.08
CA VAL A 210 -16.77 9.56 -7.40
C VAL A 210 -17.63 10.53 -6.61
N ARG A 211 -18.95 10.49 -6.77
CA ARG A 211 -19.89 11.30 -5.98
C ARG A 211 -20.62 10.46 -4.93
N THR A 212 -20.86 11.09 -3.78
CA THR A 212 -21.56 10.51 -2.62
C THR A 212 -22.76 11.35 -2.16
N ASP A 213 -23.21 12.30 -2.98
CA ASP A 213 -24.36 13.18 -2.70
C ASP A 213 -25.73 12.57 -3.01
N GLY A 214 -25.81 11.24 -3.02
CA GLY A 214 -26.93 10.44 -3.48
C GLY A 214 -26.45 9.00 -3.68
N PRO A 215 -27.00 8.26 -4.64
CA PRO A 215 -26.42 6.98 -5.05
C PRO A 215 -24.95 7.16 -5.42
N VAL A 216 -24.10 6.34 -4.81
CA VAL A 216 -22.65 6.32 -5.04
C VAL A 216 -22.40 5.98 -6.50
N ARG A 217 -21.62 6.80 -7.19
CA ARG A 217 -21.42 6.66 -8.64
C ARG A 217 -20.16 7.34 -9.14
N ILE A 218 -19.64 6.83 -10.26
CA ILE A 218 -18.72 7.56 -11.14
C ILE A 218 -19.50 8.73 -11.74
N ALA A 219 -19.10 9.94 -11.37
CA ALA A 219 -19.62 11.17 -11.95
C ALA A 219 -18.78 11.68 -13.12
N ARG A 220 -17.49 11.36 -13.12
CA ARG A 220 -16.61 11.61 -14.25
C ARG A 220 -15.51 10.56 -14.30
N GLU A 221 -15.22 10.07 -15.48
CA GLU A 221 -14.00 9.30 -15.74
C GLU A 221 -13.42 9.74 -17.08
N ARG A 222 -12.10 9.95 -17.10
CA ARG A 222 -11.36 10.34 -18.29
C ARG A 222 -10.09 9.53 -18.39
N LEU A 223 -9.94 8.82 -19.51
CA LEU A 223 -8.75 8.05 -19.86
C LEU A 223 -8.07 8.73 -21.06
N THR A 224 -6.79 9.05 -20.92
CA THR A 224 -5.99 9.59 -22.02
C THR A 224 -4.72 8.79 -22.25
N LEU A 225 -4.31 8.65 -23.50
CA LEU A 225 -3.04 8.06 -23.90
C LEU A 225 -2.23 9.11 -24.65
N ASP A 226 -1.04 9.43 -24.15
CA ASP A 226 -0.14 10.41 -24.76
C ASP A 226 -0.82 11.75 -25.09
N GLY A 227 -1.66 12.22 -24.17
CA GLY A 227 -2.44 13.46 -24.31
C GLY A 227 -3.73 13.33 -25.13
N GLN A 228 -3.90 12.28 -25.94
CA GLN A 228 -5.13 12.00 -26.67
C GLN A 228 -6.21 11.47 -25.71
N VAL A 229 -7.43 11.98 -25.81
CA VAL A 229 -8.59 11.44 -25.08
C VAL A 229 -9.02 10.14 -25.73
N LEU A 230 -9.01 9.06 -24.95
CA LEU A 230 -9.48 7.75 -25.39
C LEU A 230 -10.87 7.44 -24.87
N VAL A 231 -11.18 7.86 -23.65
CA VAL A 231 -12.48 7.63 -23.02
C VAL A 231 -12.85 8.85 -22.20
N GLU A 232 -14.10 9.29 -22.35
CA GLU A 232 -14.67 10.33 -21.49
C GLU A 232 -16.14 10.03 -21.19
N THR A 233 -16.52 10.22 -19.94
CA THR A 233 -17.91 10.16 -19.50
C THR A 233 -18.66 11.45 -19.82
N GLY A 234 -19.91 11.34 -20.26
CA GLY A 234 -20.82 12.45 -20.50
C GLY A 234 -22.04 12.45 -19.56
N GLU A 235 -23.22 12.66 -20.15
CA GLU A 235 -24.50 12.76 -19.42
C GLU A 235 -24.82 11.53 -18.57
N GLN A 236 -25.42 11.78 -17.41
CA GLN A 236 -25.80 10.75 -16.43
C GLN A 236 -27.30 10.60 -16.28
N ASP A 237 -27.74 9.36 -16.19
CA ASP A 237 -29.05 8.96 -15.70
C ASP A 237 -28.88 8.41 -14.28
N VAL A 238 -29.01 9.31 -13.29
CA VAL A 238 -28.85 8.97 -11.87
C VAL A 238 -29.92 7.99 -11.39
N ARG A 239 -31.14 8.07 -11.95
CA ARG A 239 -32.26 7.22 -11.55
C ARG A 239 -32.00 5.76 -11.93
N ASN A 240 -31.51 5.54 -13.14
CA ASN A 240 -31.21 4.19 -13.64
C ASN A 240 -29.76 3.75 -13.40
N ARG A 241 -28.96 4.57 -12.69
CA ARG A 241 -27.52 4.32 -12.41
C ARG A 241 -26.71 4.07 -13.67
N ARG A 242 -26.97 4.87 -14.72
CA ARG A 242 -26.25 4.79 -15.99
C ARG A 242 -25.51 6.09 -16.28
N ILE A 243 -24.37 5.96 -16.96
CA ILE A 243 -23.60 7.09 -17.46
C ILE A 243 -23.26 6.84 -18.93
N ASN A 244 -23.44 7.85 -19.77
CA ASN A 244 -23.02 7.77 -21.16
C ASN A 244 -21.50 7.87 -21.22
N VAL A 245 -20.87 6.95 -21.93
CA VAL A 245 -19.43 6.90 -22.13
C VAL A 245 -19.16 7.00 -23.61
N THR A 246 -18.24 7.88 -23.97
CA THR A 246 -17.72 8.01 -25.33
C THR A 246 -16.30 7.46 -25.37
N TRP A 247 -15.98 6.61 -26.34
CA TRP A 247 -14.62 6.12 -26.55
C TRP A 247 -14.14 6.31 -27.98
N HIS A 248 -12.83 6.50 -28.10
CA HIS A 248 -12.14 6.86 -29.33
C HIS A 248 -12.27 5.76 -30.38
N ASN A 249 -12.68 6.15 -31.59
CA ASN A 249 -12.83 5.23 -32.71
C ASN A 249 -12.47 5.92 -34.04
N ASP A 250 -11.46 5.38 -34.73
CA ASP A 250 -10.91 5.96 -35.97
C ASP A 250 -11.72 5.64 -37.24
N THR A 251 -12.91 5.05 -37.12
CA THR A 251 -13.75 4.76 -38.29
C THR A 251 -14.52 5.99 -38.76
N ARG A 252 -15.16 5.92 -39.94
CA ARG A 252 -16.03 6.99 -40.45
C ARG A 252 -17.21 7.34 -39.53
N GLN A 253 -17.58 6.45 -38.63
CA GLN A 253 -18.65 6.69 -37.64
C GLN A 253 -18.19 7.63 -36.51
N GLY A 254 -16.88 7.86 -36.38
CA GLY A 254 -16.28 8.59 -35.27
C GLY A 254 -16.40 7.82 -33.96
N ASP A 255 -16.20 8.54 -32.86
CA ASP A 255 -16.26 8.01 -31.50
C ASP A 255 -17.60 7.34 -31.21
N ILE A 256 -17.53 6.21 -30.51
CA ILE A 256 -18.72 5.43 -30.17
C ILE A 256 -19.21 5.89 -28.81
N ARG A 257 -20.53 6.06 -28.68
CA ARG A 257 -21.20 6.43 -27.43
C ARG A 257 -22.15 5.31 -27.01
N ALA A 258 -22.01 4.82 -25.79
CA ALA A 258 -22.93 3.87 -25.20
C ALA A 258 -23.10 4.09 -23.68
N PRO A 259 -24.24 3.68 -23.10
CA PRO A 259 -24.45 3.85 -21.67
C PRO A 259 -23.85 2.69 -20.88
N PHE A 260 -23.18 2.99 -19.76
CA PHE A 260 -22.55 2.03 -18.83
C PHE A 260 -23.17 2.13 -17.44
N PRO A 261 -23.16 1.06 -16.64
CA PRO A 261 -23.33 1.15 -15.19
C PRO A 261 -22.37 2.18 -14.57
N SER A 262 -22.90 3.06 -13.73
CA SER A 262 -22.11 4.11 -13.06
C SER A 262 -21.62 3.69 -11.67
N ALA A 263 -21.94 2.48 -11.21
CA ALA A 263 -21.65 2.02 -9.84
C ALA A 263 -20.24 1.45 -9.66
N SER A 264 -19.53 1.17 -10.76
CA SER A 264 -18.15 0.66 -10.78
C SER A 264 -17.29 1.48 -11.75
N LEU A 265 -15.96 1.30 -11.69
CA LEU A 265 -15.02 1.99 -12.58
C LEU A 265 -15.38 1.72 -14.06
N ILE A 266 -15.38 2.74 -14.91
CA ILE A 266 -15.72 2.57 -16.33
C ILE A 266 -14.61 1.81 -17.04
N THR A 267 -13.35 2.13 -16.74
CA THR A 267 -12.18 1.51 -17.39
C THR A 267 -12.12 -0.01 -17.18
N SER A 268 -12.56 -0.53 -16.03
CA SER A 268 -12.62 -1.99 -15.80
C SER A 268 -13.70 -2.70 -16.62
N GLN A 269 -14.71 -1.96 -17.11
CA GLN A 269 -15.80 -2.49 -17.94
C GLN A 269 -15.47 -2.49 -19.44
N LEU A 270 -14.49 -1.68 -19.88
CA LEU A 270 -14.16 -1.51 -21.30
C LEU A 270 -13.73 -2.80 -22.01
N PRO A 271 -12.90 -3.68 -21.42
CA PRO A 271 -12.52 -4.95 -22.06
C PRO A 271 -13.71 -5.85 -22.41
N LEU A 272 -14.84 -5.69 -21.73
CA LEU A 272 -16.06 -6.47 -21.95
C LEU A 272 -17.04 -5.81 -22.92
N ARG A 273 -16.78 -4.56 -23.35
CA ARG A 273 -17.74 -3.72 -24.08
C ARG A 273 -17.21 -3.20 -25.41
N VAL A 274 -15.90 -2.92 -25.49
CA VAL A 274 -15.26 -2.40 -26.70
C VAL A 274 -14.88 -3.56 -27.62
N ALA A 275 -15.24 -3.48 -28.90
CA ALA A 275 -15.07 -4.60 -29.83
C ALA A 275 -13.60 -4.81 -30.27
N GLY A 276 -12.77 -3.77 -30.23
CA GLY A 276 -11.38 -3.83 -30.72
C GLY A 276 -11.27 -3.92 -32.25
N SER A 277 -12.34 -3.58 -32.96
CA SER A 277 -12.45 -3.72 -34.42
C SER A 277 -11.61 -2.66 -35.16
N SER A 278 -11.51 -1.46 -34.61
CA SER A 278 -10.71 -0.36 -35.19
C SER A 278 -9.35 -0.16 -34.49
N PRO A 279 -8.37 0.50 -35.14
CA PRO A 279 -7.13 0.91 -34.47
C PRO A 279 -7.38 1.76 -33.21
N GLY A 280 -8.39 2.64 -33.25
CA GLY A 280 -8.77 3.49 -32.12
C GLY A 280 -9.32 2.66 -30.95
N GLU A 281 -10.21 1.72 -31.22
CA GLU A 281 -10.72 0.81 -30.20
C GLU A 281 -9.61 -0.07 -29.59
N ARG A 282 -8.64 -0.51 -30.40
CA ARG A 282 -7.47 -1.24 -29.88
C ARG A 282 -6.60 -0.38 -28.98
N LYS A 283 -6.46 0.93 -29.24
CA LYS A 283 -5.77 1.85 -28.32
C LYS A 283 -6.53 1.97 -26.99
N VAL A 284 -7.86 2.06 -27.03
CA VAL A 284 -8.71 2.09 -25.82
C VAL A 284 -8.49 0.84 -24.98
N LEU A 285 -8.56 -0.34 -25.61
CA LEU A 285 -8.34 -1.63 -24.93
C LEU A 285 -6.92 -1.73 -24.36
N ALA A 286 -5.89 -1.38 -25.13
CA ALA A 286 -4.50 -1.43 -24.67
C ALA A 286 -4.24 -0.48 -23.49
N ALA A 287 -4.74 0.76 -23.56
CA ALA A 287 -4.61 1.72 -22.46
C ALA A 287 -5.33 1.25 -21.20
N SER A 288 -6.51 0.65 -21.35
CA SER A 288 -7.28 0.06 -20.24
C SER A 288 -6.54 -1.11 -19.62
N GLU A 289 -6.05 -2.05 -20.42
CA GLU A 289 -5.27 -3.21 -19.96
C GLU A 289 -4.02 -2.76 -19.19
N HIS A 290 -3.23 -1.84 -19.74
CA HIS A 290 -2.02 -1.33 -19.07
C HIS A 290 -2.35 -0.64 -17.74
N LEU A 291 -3.41 0.16 -17.69
CA LEU A 291 -3.85 0.83 -16.47
C LEU A 291 -4.27 -0.19 -15.39
N LEU A 292 -5.15 -1.13 -15.75
CA LEU A 292 -5.65 -2.16 -14.85
C LEU A 292 -4.52 -3.08 -14.37
N THR A 293 -3.60 -3.46 -15.26
CA THR A 293 -2.41 -4.26 -14.92
C THR A 293 -1.56 -3.58 -13.85
N ALA A 294 -1.33 -2.27 -13.98
CA ALA A 294 -0.52 -1.51 -13.03
C ALA A 294 -1.23 -1.31 -11.67
N LEU A 295 -2.57 -1.24 -11.66
CA LEU A 295 -3.36 -0.98 -10.44
C LEU A 295 -3.77 -2.26 -9.69
N ARG A 296 -3.94 -3.39 -10.36
CA ARG A 296 -4.39 -4.66 -9.76
C ARG A 296 -3.30 -5.38 -8.94
N GLU A 297 -2.04 -4.98 -9.08
CA GLU A 297 -0.92 -5.56 -8.32
C GLU A 297 -0.32 -4.57 -7.30
N VAL A 298 -1.20 -3.88 -6.57
CA VAL A 298 -0.85 -3.03 -5.45
C VAL A 298 -1.17 -3.74 -4.13
N PHE A 299 -0.18 -3.86 -3.25
CA PHE A 299 -0.31 -4.53 -1.95
C PHE A 299 -0.09 -3.54 -0.80
N PRO A 300 -1.17 -3.10 -0.13
CA PRO A 300 -1.06 -2.32 1.10
C PRO A 300 -0.60 -3.21 2.26
N LEU A 301 0.51 -2.83 2.89
CA LEU A 301 1.10 -3.54 4.02
C LEU A 301 1.18 -2.61 5.24
N HIS A 302 0.45 -2.98 6.28
CA HIS A 302 0.46 -2.35 7.60
C HIS A 302 0.52 -3.45 8.66
N PRO A 303 1.71 -3.98 8.99
CA PRO A 303 1.83 -5.09 9.93
C PRO A 303 1.29 -4.68 11.30
N VAL A 304 0.41 -5.49 11.88
CA VAL A 304 -0.20 -5.25 13.20
C VAL A 304 0.27 -6.34 14.16
N PRO A 305 1.33 -6.11 14.96
CA PRO A 305 1.92 -7.13 15.83
C PRO A 305 0.92 -7.88 16.70
N ALA A 306 -0.06 -7.19 17.28
CA ALA A 306 -1.10 -7.80 18.09
C ALA A 306 -1.87 -8.93 17.35
N LEU A 307 -2.09 -8.80 16.04
CA LEU A 307 -2.77 -9.81 15.21
C LEU A 307 -1.82 -10.90 14.69
N MET A 308 -0.51 -10.67 14.76
CA MET A 308 0.53 -11.60 14.28
C MET A 308 0.92 -12.64 15.33
N ARG A 309 0.48 -12.43 16.59
CA ARG A 309 0.81 -13.27 17.76
C ARG A 309 -0.01 -14.55 17.84
N ASP A 310 -1.11 -14.64 17.08
CA ASP A 310 -2.03 -15.76 17.15
C ASP A 310 -1.53 -16.98 16.35
N TRP A 311 -1.94 -18.16 16.83
CA TRP A 311 -1.79 -19.41 16.10
C TRP A 311 -2.69 -19.43 14.88
N THR A 312 -2.12 -19.46 13.68
CA THR A 312 -2.91 -19.43 12.43
C THR A 312 -3.09 -20.82 11.85
N PRO A 313 -4.16 -21.09 11.08
CA PRO A 313 -4.28 -22.30 10.29
C PRO A 313 -3.03 -22.53 9.42
N ALA A 314 -2.54 -23.76 9.40
CA ALA A 314 -1.51 -24.14 8.45
C ALA A 314 -2.13 -24.13 7.04
N ASP A 315 -1.54 -23.37 6.12
CA ASP A 315 -2.02 -23.27 4.75
C ASP A 315 -0.82 -23.30 3.78
N PRO A 316 -0.65 -24.40 3.02
CA PRO A 316 0.40 -24.51 2.00
C PRO A 316 0.27 -23.48 0.87
N GLN A 317 -0.89 -22.83 0.72
CA GLN A 317 -1.18 -21.80 -0.27
C GLN A 317 -1.42 -20.43 0.38
N ALA A 318 -0.99 -20.25 1.64
CA ALA A 318 -1.14 -19.01 2.40
C ALA A 318 -0.74 -17.78 1.58
N ARG A 319 -1.65 -16.81 1.50
CA ARG A 319 -1.41 -15.49 0.94
C ARG A 319 -1.36 -14.47 2.06
N LEU A 320 -0.27 -13.70 2.14
CA LEU A 320 -0.06 -12.77 3.24
C LEU A 320 -1.11 -11.65 3.21
N LEU A 321 -1.81 -11.49 4.33
CA LEU A 321 -2.75 -10.40 4.53
C LEU A 321 -2.01 -9.07 4.72
N GLY A 322 -2.65 -7.94 4.38
CA GLY A 322 -2.07 -6.61 4.58
C GLY A 322 -1.72 -6.28 6.03
N THR A 323 -2.37 -6.92 7.01
CA THR A 323 -2.04 -6.80 8.45
C THR A 323 -0.91 -7.71 8.90
N ALA A 324 -0.43 -8.60 8.02
CA ALA A 324 0.49 -9.70 8.30
C ALA A 324 0.01 -10.69 9.37
N ALA A 325 -1.28 -10.70 9.73
CA ALA A 325 -1.83 -11.56 10.78
C ALA A 325 -1.55 -13.06 10.56
N ASN A 326 -1.41 -13.49 9.31
CA ASN A 326 -1.09 -14.87 8.93
C ASN A 326 0.38 -15.10 8.55
N ILE A 327 1.31 -14.29 9.05
CA ILE A 327 2.76 -14.44 8.79
C ILE A 327 3.28 -15.83 9.13
N SER A 328 2.76 -16.47 10.19
CA SER A 328 3.14 -17.83 10.61
C SER A 328 2.82 -18.87 9.53
N ALA A 329 1.66 -18.76 8.88
CA ALA A 329 1.28 -19.60 7.75
C ALA A 329 2.15 -19.32 6.51
N LEU A 330 2.42 -18.05 6.21
CA LEU A 330 3.31 -17.68 5.13
C LEU A 330 4.72 -18.27 5.32
N LEU A 331 5.29 -18.17 6.52
CA LEU A 331 6.62 -18.73 6.80
C LEU A 331 6.66 -20.24 6.61
N GLY A 332 5.60 -20.96 7.04
CA GLY A 332 5.47 -22.39 6.81
C GLY A 332 5.46 -22.73 5.32
N ARG A 333 4.75 -21.94 4.51
CA ARG A 333 4.74 -22.05 3.05
C ARG A 333 6.11 -21.76 2.44
N LEU A 334 6.74 -20.63 2.77
CA LEU A 334 8.01 -20.20 2.20
C LEU A 334 9.15 -21.19 2.49
N LYS A 335 9.18 -21.76 3.70
CA LYS A 335 10.16 -22.79 4.09
C LYS A 335 10.09 -24.01 3.16
N ASN A 336 8.90 -24.39 2.73
CA ASN A 336 8.66 -25.55 1.89
C ASN A 336 8.78 -25.25 0.39
N GLU A 337 8.43 -24.04 -0.06
CA GLU A 337 8.44 -23.68 -1.49
C GLU A 337 9.82 -23.26 -2.01
N CYS A 338 10.58 -22.46 -1.25
CA CYS A 338 11.83 -21.90 -1.76
C CYS A 338 12.86 -21.63 -0.67
N GLY A 339 13.73 -22.61 -0.41
CA GLY A 339 14.83 -22.50 0.57
C GLY A 339 15.78 -21.32 0.33
N ARG A 340 15.95 -20.86 -0.91
CA ARG A 340 16.76 -19.65 -1.22
C ARG A 340 16.11 -18.36 -0.70
N ARG A 341 14.81 -18.17 -0.96
CA ARG A 341 14.07 -16.99 -0.45
C ARG A 341 13.98 -17.04 1.08
N TYR A 342 13.72 -18.22 1.62
CA TYR A 342 13.68 -18.44 3.07
C TYR A 342 15.03 -18.13 3.74
N GLY A 343 16.14 -18.63 3.18
CA GLY A 343 17.48 -18.36 3.69
C GLY A 343 17.85 -16.88 3.58
N HIS A 344 17.40 -16.17 2.55
CA HIS A 344 17.60 -14.72 2.46
C HIS A 344 16.79 -13.97 3.51
N LEU A 345 15.52 -14.34 3.71
CA LEU A 345 14.67 -13.79 4.76
C LEU A 345 15.30 -13.99 6.15
N LEU A 346 15.79 -15.19 6.44
CA LEU A 346 16.50 -15.49 7.68
C LEU A 346 17.70 -14.54 7.88
N LYS A 347 18.55 -14.36 6.87
CA LYS A 347 19.72 -13.46 6.96
C LYS A 347 19.32 -12.02 7.26
N VAL A 348 18.27 -11.52 6.62
CA VAL A 348 17.76 -10.17 6.85
C VAL A 348 17.24 -10.03 8.29
N VAL A 349 16.46 -10.99 8.76
CA VAL A 349 15.93 -11.01 10.13
C VAL A 349 17.06 -11.12 11.17
N GLN A 350 18.07 -11.95 10.91
CA GLN A 350 19.27 -12.09 11.75
C GLN A 350 20.04 -10.77 11.87
N SER A 351 20.19 -10.03 10.75
CA SER A 351 20.92 -8.77 10.74
C SER A 351 20.26 -7.67 11.58
N ALA A 352 18.93 -7.74 11.74
CA ALA A 352 18.16 -6.78 12.51
C ALA A 352 17.96 -7.20 13.98
N ALA A 353 18.24 -8.46 14.32
CA ALA A 353 18.06 -8.94 15.67
C ALA A 353 19.14 -8.34 16.59
N PRO A 354 18.77 -7.79 17.76
CA PRO A 354 19.75 -7.23 18.70
C PRO A 354 20.63 -8.31 19.35
N HIS A 355 20.18 -9.57 19.32
CA HIS A 355 20.90 -10.72 19.84
C HIS A 355 21.04 -11.79 18.74
N PRO A 356 22.05 -12.66 18.81
CA PRO A 356 22.25 -13.71 17.81
C PRO A 356 21.04 -14.63 17.67
N LEU A 357 20.37 -14.52 16.53
CA LEU A 357 19.33 -15.44 16.10
C LEU A 357 19.97 -16.56 15.28
N LEU A 358 19.87 -17.82 15.72
CA LEU A 358 20.35 -18.98 14.96
C LEU A 358 19.42 -19.36 13.81
N GLY A 359 18.12 -19.14 13.98
CA GLY A 359 17.14 -19.61 13.02
C GLY A 359 15.79 -18.91 13.11
N LEU A 360 15.03 -19.09 12.04
CA LEU A 360 13.61 -18.81 11.96
C LEU A 360 12.95 -20.16 11.68
N ASP A 361 11.87 -20.48 12.37
CA ASP A 361 11.10 -21.70 12.19
C ASP A 361 9.62 -21.47 12.45
N VAL A 362 8.83 -22.53 12.41
CA VAL A 362 7.40 -22.54 12.67
C VAL A 362 7.08 -23.68 13.63
N ALA A 363 6.59 -23.34 14.82
CA ALA A 363 5.99 -24.31 15.73
C ALA A 363 4.65 -24.80 15.17
N ARG A 364 4.34 -26.07 15.41
CA ARG A 364 3.13 -26.74 14.93
C ARG A 364 2.37 -27.35 16.09
N ARG A 365 1.03 -27.26 16.04
CA ARG A 365 0.10 -27.90 16.98
C ARG A 365 -1.04 -28.54 16.20
N GLY A 366 -1.56 -29.65 16.70
CA GLY A 366 -2.63 -30.39 16.02
C GLY A 366 -2.12 -31.16 14.79
N THR A 367 -3.04 -31.77 14.05
CA THR A 367 -2.74 -32.57 12.85
C THR A 367 -3.81 -32.37 11.79
N GLY A 368 -3.45 -32.58 10.52
CA GLY A 368 -4.39 -32.46 9.40
C GLY A 368 -5.00 -31.06 9.28
N ALA A 369 -6.31 -30.97 9.07
CA ALA A 369 -7.04 -29.70 8.90
C ALA A 369 -7.09 -28.82 10.16
N GLU A 370 -6.87 -29.41 11.34
CA GLU A 370 -6.79 -28.71 12.63
C GLU A 370 -5.37 -28.19 12.91
N GLU A 371 -4.40 -28.43 12.01
CA GLU A 371 -3.04 -27.97 12.21
C GLU A 371 -2.99 -26.44 12.31
N ARG A 372 -2.28 -25.98 13.35
CA ARG A 372 -2.00 -24.57 13.59
C ARG A 372 -0.51 -24.35 13.64
N VAL A 373 -0.10 -23.19 13.18
CA VAL A 373 1.29 -22.78 13.05
C VAL A 373 1.54 -21.44 13.74
N LEU A 374 2.72 -21.32 14.34
CA LEU A 374 3.21 -20.09 14.96
C LEU A 374 4.67 -19.87 14.57
N ALA A 375 5.02 -18.67 14.09
CA ALA A 375 6.41 -18.34 13.79
C ALA A 375 7.27 -18.38 15.06
N VAL A 376 8.51 -18.85 14.92
CA VAL A 376 9.46 -19.04 16.02
C VAL A 376 10.82 -18.50 15.65
N PHE A 377 11.38 -17.70 16.53
CA PHE A 377 12.74 -17.19 16.51
C PHE A 377 13.60 -18.14 17.34
N ASP A 378 14.59 -18.78 16.72
CA ASP A 378 15.53 -19.69 17.41
C ASP A 378 16.75 -18.88 17.88
N GLU A 379 16.87 -18.71 19.19
CA GLU A 379 17.94 -17.97 19.87
C GLU A 379 19.02 -18.94 20.41
N GLY A 380 19.00 -20.20 19.97
CA GLY A 380 19.98 -21.22 20.33
C GLY A 380 19.90 -21.62 21.79
N VAL A 381 20.97 -21.35 22.54
CA VAL A 381 21.07 -21.71 23.97
C VAL A 381 20.05 -20.99 24.84
N LEU A 382 19.53 -19.83 24.38
CA LEU A 382 18.47 -19.08 25.05
C LEU A 382 17.08 -19.68 24.80
N GLY A 383 16.98 -20.61 23.84
CA GLY A 383 15.75 -21.31 23.51
C GLY A 383 15.04 -20.74 22.28
N ARG A 384 13.72 -20.90 22.27
CA ARG A 384 12.85 -20.59 21.14
C ARG A 384 11.79 -19.58 21.55
N THR A 385 11.77 -18.43 20.89
CA THR A 385 10.82 -17.35 21.14
C THR A 385 9.72 -17.41 20.09
N GLY A 386 8.49 -17.72 20.50
CA GLY A 386 7.33 -17.70 19.62
C GLY A 386 6.92 -16.26 19.24
N ALA A 387 6.21 -16.12 18.12
CA ALA A 387 5.68 -14.83 17.68
C ALA A 387 4.76 -14.18 18.72
N ASP A 388 4.08 -15.00 19.53
CA ASP A 388 3.26 -14.59 20.66
C ASP A 388 4.06 -13.80 21.72
N GLN A 389 5.36 -14.05 21.86
CA GLN A 389 6.27 -13.39 22.79
C GLN A 389 7.25 -12.41 22.12
N ALA A 390 7.39 -12.43 20.79
CA ALA A 390 8.32 -11.58 20.07
C ALA A 390 8.00 -10.08 20.23
N SER A 391 8.98 -9.20 20.05
CA SER A 391 8.74 -7.75 20.09
C SER A 391 7.97 -7.27 18.86
N ASP A 392 7.21 -6.18 19.02
CA ASP A 392 6.47 -5.55 17.92
C ASP A 392 7.38 -5.17 16.76
N GLY A 393 8.58 -4.65 17.07
CA GLY A 393 9.60 -4.33 16.07
C GLY A 393 10.05 -5.55 15.27
N MET A 394 10.34 -6.68 15.93
CA MET A 394 10.75 -7.90 15.24
C MET A 394 9.65 -8.45 14.32
N LEU A 395 8.39 -8.41 14.76
CA LEU A 395 7.25 -8.83 13.95
C LEU A 395 7.07 -7.92 12.72
N ARG A 396 7.13 -6.60 12.90
CA ARG A 396 7.06 -5.63 11.79
C ARG A 396 8.21 -5.83 10.81
N HIS A 397 9.44 -5.96 11.31
CA HIS A 397 10.63 -6.19 10.50
C HIS A 397 10.49 -7.47 9.66
N LEU A 398 10.06 -8.58 10.29
CA LEU A 398 9.78 -9.84 9.62
C LEU A 398 8.76 -9.68 8.49
N ALA A 399 7.64 -8.98 8.73
CA ALA A 399 6.60 -8.78 7.73
C ALA A 399 7.10 -7.95 6.54
N PHE A 400 7.79 -6.84 6.78
CA PHE A 400 8.35 -6.01 5.70
C PHE A 400 9.40 -6.75 4.90
N ALA A 401 10.33 -7.45 5.57
CA ALA A 401 11.35 -8.26 4.90
C ALA A 401 10.73 -9.39 4.07
N ALA A 402 9.71 -10.07 4.61
CA ALA A 402 9.01 -11.14 3.89
C ALA A 402 8.39 -10.60 2.59
N VAL A 403 7.71 -9.46 2.63
CA VAL A 403 7.06 -8.89 1.44
C VAL A 403 8.07 -8.41 0.41
N LEU A 404 9.17 -7.78 0.82
CA LEU A 404 10.22 -7.34 -0.11
C LEU A 404 10.95 -8.52 -0.79
N LEU A 405 11.07 -9.64 -0.09
CA LEU A 405 11.77 -10.83 -0.58
C LEU A 405 10.87 -11.85 -1.28
N THR A 406 9.56 -11.57 -1.32
CA THR A 406 8.57 -12.45 -1.94
C THR A 406 7.84 -11.72 -3.06
N GLY A 407 7.42 -12.48 -4.08
CA GLY A 407 6.66 -11.91 -5.20
C GLY A 407 5.16 -11.91 -4.92
N ALA A 408 4.38 -11.28 -5.82
CA ALA A 408 2.93 -11.17 -5.69
C ALA A 408 2.19 -12.51 -5.50
N GLY A 409 2.75 -13.64 -5.95
CA GLY A 409 2.14 -14.96 -5.83
C GLY A 409 1.94 -15.49 -4.40
N VAL A 410 2.53 -14.84 -3.38
CA VAL A 410 2.31 -15.17 -1.96
C VAL A 410 1.62 -14.05 -1.19
N LEU A 411 1.17 -13.00 -1.86
CA LEU A 411 0.51 -11.85 -1.25
C LEU A 411 -0.98 -11.92 -1.54
N ASP A 412 -1.79 -11.37 -0.64
CA ASP A 412 -3.25 -11.30 -0.80
C ASP A 412 -3.65 -10.17 -1.76
N VAL A 413 -3.28 -10.35 -3.03
CA VAL A 413 -3.61 -9.47 -4.16
C VAL A 413 -4.41 -10.25 -5.20
N ASP A 414 -5.21 -9.53 -5.99
CA ASP A 414 -5.90 -10.04 -7.17
C ASP A 414 -5.25 -9.46 -8.45
N PRO A 415 -4.10 -10.02 -8.88
CA PRO A 415 -3.36 -9.48 -10.01
C PRO A 415 -4.13 -9.73 -11.32
N ALA A 416 -3.79 -8.99 -12.37
CA ALA A 416 -4.32 -9.20 -13.72
C ALA A 416 -3.92 -10.58 -14.28
N ALA A 417 -4.68 -11.62 -13.93
CA ALA A 417 -4.41 -13.03 -14.22
C ALA A 417 -4.18 -13.29 -15.72
N GLU A 418 -4.84 -12.51 -16.56
CA GLU A 418 -4.77 -12.49 -18.01
C GLU A 418 -3.40 -12.06 -18.58
N VAL A 419 -2.61 -11.27 -17.85
CA VAL A 419 -1.30 -10.78 -18.28
C VAL A 419 -0.19 -11.68 -17.74
N PRO A 420 0.85 -12.10 -18.48
CA PRO A 420 1.91 -12.94 -17.88
C PRO A 420 2.65 -12.24 -16.71
N PRO A 421 3.08 -12.95 -15.65
CA PRO A 421 3.77 -12.35 -14.50
C PRO A 421 5.01 -11.52 -14.86
N ALA A 422 5.70 -11.88 -15.94
CA ALA A 422 6.87 -11.15 -16.43
C ALA A 422 6.55 -9.70 -16.87
N HIS A 423 5.28 -9.41 -17.18
CA HIS A 423 4.79 -8.11 -17.62
C HIS A 423 4.02 -7.34 -16.53
N ARG A 424 3.89 -7.91 -15.32
CA ARG A 424 3.26 -7.24 -14.19
C ARG A 424 4.30 -6.63 -13.27
N GLN A 425 3.91 -5.60 -12.52
CA GLN A 425 4.77 -4.94 -11.55
C GLN A 425 4.09 -4.87 -10.19
N LEU A 426 4.60 -5.64 -9.22
CA LEU A 426 4.18 -5.51 -7.84
C LEU A 426 4.56 -4.12 -7.29
N THR A 427 3.58 -3.45 -6.69
CA THR A 427 3.75 -2.20 -5.94
C THR A 427 3.33 -2.42 -4.49
N VAL A 428 4.25 -2.23 -3.55
CA VAL A 428 3.99 -2.37 -2.11
C VAL A 428 3.80 -0.99 -1.50
N LEU A 429 2.75 -0.83 -0.70
CA LEU A 429 2.51 0.37 0.10
C LEU A 429 2.86 0.06 1.55
N ALA A 430 4.04 0.48 2.00
CA ALA A 430 4.52 0.20 3.35
C ALA A 430 4.11 1.32 4.31
N GLU A 431 3.07 1.06 5.10
CA GLU A 431 2.56 1.98 6.11
C GLU A 431 3.43 1.92 7.38
N ASP A 432 3.86 3.09 7.87
CA ASP A 432 4.65 3.24 9.09
C ASP A 432 5.87 2.30 9.17
N LEU A 433 6.69 2.26 8.11
CA LEU A 433 7.82 1.32 7.98
C LEU A 433 8.76 1.32 9.19
N GLY A 434 9.05 2.48 9.77
CA GLY A 434 9.98 2.64 10.90
C GLY A 434 9.34 2.54 12.29
N ALA A 435 8.02 2.36 12.40
CA ALA A 435 7.39 2.36 13.72
C ALA A 435 7.80 1.12 14.53
N GLY A 436 8.23 1.33 15.79
CA GLY A 436 8.70 0.26 16.68
C GLY A 436 10.07 -0.33 16.31
N LEU A 437 10.76 0.22 15.30
CA LEU A 437 12.09 -0.20 14.88
C LEU A 437 13.17 0.78 15.32
N GLY A 438 14.37 0.28 15.57
CA GLY A 438 15.57 1.10 15.70
C GLY A 438 15.97 1.75 14.36
N GLY A 439 16.82 2.78 14.42
CA GLY A 439 17.32 3.48 13.23
C GLY A 439 18.03 2.54 12.25
N GLU A 440 18.94 1.69 12.75
CA GLU A 440 19.66 0.71 11.92
C GLU A 440 18.71 -0.33 11.31
N GLN A 441 17.73 -0.84 12.06
CA GLN A 441 16.74 -1.79 11.55
C GLN A 441 15.91 -1.18 10.41
N THR A 442 15.49 0.08 10.59
CA THR A 442 14.77 0.82 9.54
C THR A 442 15.67 1.04 8.32
N ALA A 443 16.93 1.42 8.54
CA ALA A 443 17.91 1.61 7.48
C ALA A 443 18.21 0.30 6.73
N SER A 444 18.24 -0.84 7.44
CA SER A 444 18.43 -2.17 6.87
C SER A 444 17.28 -2.57 5.94
N LEU A 445 16.02 -2.34 6.36
CA LEU A 445 14.86 -2.53 5.49
C LEU A 445 14.89 -1.62 4.26
N LEU A 446 15.32 -0.36 4.41
CA LEU A 446 15.42 0.58 3.29
C LEU A 446 16.54 0.20 2.30
N ARG A 447 17.68 -0.30 2.81
CA ARG A 447 18.76 -0.87 1.97
C ARG A 447 18.27 -2.08 1.17
N LEU A 448 17.54 -2.98 1.83
CA LEU A 448 16.91 -4.12 1.17
C LEU A 448 15.90 -3.66 0.11
N ALA A 449 15.03 -2.70 0.45
CA ALA A 449 14.08 -2.13 -0.50
C ALA A 449 14.79 -1.53 -1.71
N ARG A 450 15.88 -0.80 -1.52
CA ARG A 450 16.69 -0.25 -2.62
C ARG A 450 17.24 -1.33 -3.53
N GLU A 451 17.73 -2.43 -2.96
CA GLU A 451 18.23 -3.58 -3.73
C GLU A 451 17.12 -4.21 -4.58
N VAL A 452 15.97 -4.51 -3.98
CA VAL A 452 14.84 -5.16 -4.66
C VAL A 452 14.22 -4.24 -5.71
N CYS A 453 14.03 -2.96 -5.39
CA CYS A 453 13.51 -1.97 -6.33
C CYS A 453 14.49 -1.69 -7.48
N GLY A 454 15.80 -1.74 -7.23
CA GLY A 454 16.83 -1.61 -8.25
C GLY A 454 16.81 -2.73 -9.29
N ARG A 455 16.39 -3.94 -8.90
CA ARG A 455 16.16 -5.08 -9.82
C ARG A 455 14.86 -4.97 -10.63
N ARG A 456 14.02 -3.97 -10.33
CA ARG A 456 12.66 -3.78 -10.89
C ARG A 456 11.70 -4.94 -10.59
N ASP A 457 11.97 -5.70 -9.53
CA ASP A 457 11.09 -6.79 -9.10
C ASP A 457 9.87 -6.23 -8.36
N VAL A 458 10.09 -5.21 -7.52
CA VAL A 458 9.07 -4.59 -6.67
C VAL A 458 9.21 -3.06 -6.74
N ARG A 459 8.09 -2.35 -6.67
CA ARG A 459 8.08 -0.91 -6.38
C ARG A 459 7.59 -0.67 -4.96
N LEU A 460 8.16 0.31 -4.28
CA LEU A 460 7.82 0.61 -2.89
C LEU A 460 7.42 2.07 -2.73
N LEU A 461 6.25 2.30 -2.12
CA LEU A 461 5.87 3.58 -1.52
C LEU A 461 5.82 3.38 -0.01
N ALA A 462 6.78 3.94 0.73
CA ALA A 462 6.88 3.78 2.18
C ALA A 462 6.55 5.08 2.93
N ALA A 463 5.92 4.96 4.10
CA ALA A 463 5.71 6.06 5.04
C ALA A 463 6.65 5.94 6.24
N LEU A 464 7.34 7.04 6.57
CA LEU A 464 8.23 7.18 7.72
C LEU A 464 7.87 8.44 8.52
N GLN A 465 8.23 8.45 9.80
CA GLN A 465 8.12 9.66 10.61
C GLN A 465 9.38 10.53 10.48
N ASP A 466 10.53 9.92 10.74
CA ASP A 466 11.85 10.56 10.67
C ASP A 466 12.59 10.15 9.37
N PRO A 467 13.08 11.11 8.58
CA PRO A 467 13.92 10.83 7.41
C PRO A 467 15.34 10.33 7.74
N ALA A 468 15.83 10.40 8.98
CA ALA A 468 17.22 10.08 9.32
C ALA A 468 17.68 8.72 8.80
N ALA A 469 16.93 7.65 9.10
CA ALA A 469 17.24 6.29 8.62
C ALA A 469 17.19 6.18 7.08
N ALA A 470 16.34 6.98 6.43
CA ALA A 470 16.25 6.98 4.97
C ALA A 470 17.42 7.71 4.31
N ARG A 471 17.86 8.83 4.87
CA ARG A 471 19.06 9.54 4.42
C ARG A 471 20.31 8.70 4.62
N GLU A 472 20.42 8.00 5.75
CA GLU A 472 21.51 7.07 6.03
C GLU A 472 21.53 5.90 5.04
N ALA A 473 20.40 5.21 4.87
CA ALA A 473 20.31 4.01 4.05
C ALA A 473 20.45 4.27 2.55
N LEU A 474 19.96 5.42 2.09
CA LEU A 474 19.76 5.65 0.67
C LEU A 474 20.66 6.75 0.10
N GLY A 475 21.29 7.57 0.95
CA GLY A 475 22.09 8.73 0.55
C GLY A 475 21.27 9.99 0.29
N GLU A 476 21.94 11.04 -0.21
CA GLU A 476 21.30 12.29 -0.63
C GLU A 476 20.35 12.06 -1.83
N ALA A 477 19.19 12.74 -1.82
CA ALA A 477 18.18 12.66 -2.88
C ALA A 477 18.72 13.17 -4.23
N GLY A 478 18.23 12.61 -5.35
CA GLY A 478 18.40 13.23 -6.68
C GLY A 478 19.40 12.59 -7.66
N GLY A 479 19.88 11.37 -7.42
CA GLY A 479 20.55 10.58 -8.47
C GLY A 479 19.54 10.01 -9.49
N PRO A 480 19.93 9.70 -10.75
CA PRO A 480 19.04 9.15 -11.77
C PRO A 480 18.44 7.76 -11.43
N ALA A 481 18.89 7.16 -10.32
CA ALA A 481 18.38 5.92 -9.73
C ALA A 481 18.26 6.01 -8.18
N GLY A 482 18.31 7.21 -7.61
CA GLY A 482 18.15 7.42 -6.17
C GLY A 482 16.68 7.31 -5.75
N PRO A 483 16.38 7.05 -4.47
CA PRO A 483 15.01 7.09 -3.99
C PRO A 483 14.44 8.52 -4.06
N ASP A 484 13.13 8.62 -4.21
CA ASP A 484 12.43 9.88 -4.02
C ASP A 484 12.04 10.04 -2.56
N LEU A 485 12.78 10.89 -1.84
CA LEU A 485 12.38 11.37 -0.52
C LEU A 485 11.39 12.52 -0.68
N VAL A 486 10.20 12.38 -0.10
CA VAL A 486 9.14 13.39 -0.20
C VAL A 486 8.68 13.77 1.20
N GLU A 487 8.89 15.03 1.55
CA GLU A 487 8.35 15.61 2.78
C GLU A 487 6.83 15.75 2.65
N CYS A 488 6.11 15.18 3.62
CA CYS A 488 4.68 15.36 3.79
C CYS A 488 4.44 16.23 5.02
N ARG A 489 3.78 17.37 4.81
CA ARG A 489 3.46 18.32 5.89
C ARG A 489 2.00 18.74 5.83
N ARG A 490 1.49 19.20 6.96
CA ARG A 490 0.17 19.84 7.02
C ARG A 490 0.34 21.34 6.98
N ASP A 491 -0.26 21.99 5.99
CA ASP A 491 -0.27 23.44 5.89
C ASP A 491 -1.18 24.02 7.00
N PRO A 492 -0.65 24.82 7.93
CA PRO A 492 -1.43 25.39 9.03
C PRO A 492 -2.50 26.38 8.56
N ALA A 493 -2.30 27.06 7.42
CA ALA A 493 -3.25 28.05 6.93
C ALA A 493 -4.49 27.41 6.32
N THR A 494 -4.30 26.35 5.52
CA THR A 494 -5.39 25.68 4.81
C THR A 494 -5.87 24.39 5.48
N GLY A 495 -5.08 23.83 6.39
CA GLY A 495 -5.32 22.51 6.99
C GLY A 495 -5.10 21.33 6.03
N HIS A 496 -4.63 21.59 4.80
CA HIS A 496 -4.40 20.58 3.77
C HIS A 496 -3.02 19.94 3.87
N SER A 497 -2.93 18.69 3.43
CA SER A 497 -1.65 18.00 3.27
C SER A 497 -0.92 18.47 2.02
N VAL A 498 0.37 18.76 2.14
CA VAL A 498 1.25 19.21 1.05
C VAL A 498 2.44 18.26 0.94
N LEU A 499 2.81 17.94 -0.30
CA LEU A 499 3.94 17.08 -0.64
C LEU A 499 5.06 17.92 -1.24
N ARG A 500 6.29 17.73 -0.78
CA ARG A 500 7.48 18.41 -1.27
C ARG A 500 8.60 17.42 -1.53
N PRO A 501 8.97 17.16 -2.79
CA PRO A 501 10.15 16.36 -3.09
C PRO A 501 11.40 17.02 -2.50
N GLU A 502 12.26 16.24 -1.85
CA GLU A 502 13.56 16.70 -1.40
C GLU A 502 14.46 16.85 -2.62
N SER A 503 14.81 18.09 -2.96
CA SER A 503 15.80 18.36 -4.01
C SER A 503 17.18 17.99 -3.49
N ALA A 504 18.06 17.49 -4.37
CA ALA A 504 19.48 17.32 -4.04
C ALA A 504 20.01 18.61 -3.41
N ARG A 505 20.49 18.55 -2.16
CA ARG A 505 21.17 19.71 -1.58
C ARG A 505 22.45 19.89 -2.39
N VAL A 506 22.52 20.96 -3.17
CA VAL A 506 23.82 21.43 -3.67
C VAL A 506 24.67 21.64 -2.41
N PRO A 507 25.82 20.94 -2.26
CA PRO A 507 26.69 21.17 -1.11
C PRO A 507 26.92 22.67 -1.04
N ALA A 508 26.63 23.28 0.12
CA ALA A 508 26.94 24.68 0.33
C ALA A 508 28.42 24.84 -0.05
N GLN A 509 28.68 25.54 -1.15
CA GLN A 509 30.03 25.89 -1.52
C GLN A 509 30.53 26.69 -0.33
N PHE A 510 31.47 26.12 0.41
CA PHE A 510 32.26 26.87 1.36
C PHE A 510 32.75 28.09 0.60
N ALA A 511 32.22 29.27 0.95
CA ALA A 511 32.73 30.52 0.47
C ALA A 511 34.23 30.50 0.79
N ARG A 512 35.05 30.35 -0.26
CA ARG A 512 36.48 30.62 -0.14
C ARG A 512 36.56 32.06 0.36
N GLY A 513 37.04 32.23 1.59
CA GLY A 513 37.39 33.55 2.10
C GLY A 513 38.40 34.19 1.14
N PRO A 514 38.39 35.52 1.03
CA PRO A 514 39.36 36.21 0.18
C PRO A 514 40.76 35.91 0.72
N GLU A 515 41.61 35.36 -0.14
CA GLU A 515 43.04 35.35 0.08
C GLU A 515 43.54 36.79 -0.08
N ASP A 516 43.58 37.53 1.03
CA ASP A 516 44.37 38.75 1.12
C ASP A 516 45.83 38.33 1.34
N GLY A 517 46.59 38.39 0.25
CA GLY A 517 48.04 38.35 0.30
C GLY A 517 48.57 39.72 0.71
N GLU A 518 49.35 39.79 1.79
CA GLU A 518 50.33 40.86 1.94
C GLU A 518 51.53 40.42 2.78
N ARG A 519 52.71 40.69 2.21
CA ARG A 519 54.05 40.44 2.79
C ARG A 519 54.35 41.48 3.89
N PRO A 520 55.31 41.20 4.80
CA PRO A 520 55.60 42.07 5.92
C PRO A 520 56.55 43.20 5.53
N GLY A 521 56.29 44.40 6.04
CA GLY A 521 57.19 45.56 5.90
C GLY A 521 56.78 46.74 6.78
N GLU A 522 57.53 46.89 7.88
CA GLU A 522 57.88 48.14 8.58
C GLU A 522 56.79 49.05 9.20
N GLY A 523 57.02 49.39 10.48
CA GLY A 523 57.14 50.81 10.82
C GLY A 523 56.06 51.43 11.72
N ALA A 524 56.42 51.53 13.00
CA ALA A 524 56.24 52.70 13.87
C ALA A 524 54.83 53.16 14.30
N ALA A 525 54.70 53.23 15.62
CA ALA A 525 53.64 53.83 16.39
C ALA A 525 53.39 55.32 16.05
N THR A 526 52.15 55.77 16.23
CA THR A 526 51.89 57.10 16.77
C THR A 526 50.54 57.17 17.47
N VAL A 527 50.58 57.88 18.59
CA VAL A 527 49.63 57.94 19.69
C VAL A 527 48.52 58.96 19.41
N ALA A 528 47.33 58.63 19.92
CA ALA A 528 46.15 59.48 19.99
C ALA A 528 46.38 60.73 20.87
N GLY A 529 45.90 61.88 20.40
CA GLY A 529 45.70 63.08 21.20
C GLY A 529 44.21 63.35 21.39
N THR A 530 43.67 62.99 22.55
CA THR A 530 42.33 63.39 23.02
C THR A 530 42.45 64.68 23.83
N GLY A 531 41.68 65.69 23.40
CA GLY A 531 41.52 66.96 24.10
C GLY A 531 40.51 66.88 25.24
N ALA A 532 41.02 67.27 26.40
CA ALA A 532 40.42 67.59 27.70
C ALA A 532 38.94 67.99 27.76
N VAL A 533 38.29 67.51 28.82
CA VAL A 533 37.18 68.18 29.51
C VAL A 533 37.66 68.56 30.91
N ASP A 534 37.57 69.85 31.18
CA ASP A 534 37.85 70.55 32.44
C ASP A 534 36.78 70.26 33.50
N LEU A 535 37.19 70.25 34.77
CA LEU A 535 36.51 70.94 35.88
C LEU A 535 37.19 70.57 37.21
N GLY A 536 37.92 71.54 37.76
CA GLY A 536 38.50 71.48 39.09
C GLY A 536 37.46 71.60 40.21
N ARG A 537 37.63 70.76 41.24
CA ARG A 537 37.79 71.17 42.64
C ARG A 537 38.36 70.03 43.45
#